data_AF-A0A9X4S3J9-F1
#
_entry.id   AF-A0A9X4S3J9-F1
#
_cell.length_a   1.000
_cell.length_b   1.000
_cell.length_c   1.000
_cell.angle_alpha   90.00
_cell.angle_beta   90.00
_cell.angle_gamma   90.00
#
_symmetry.space_group_name_H-M   'P 1'
#
loop_
_entity.id
_entity.type
_entity.pdbx_description
1 polymer ?
#
loop_
_entity_poly.entity_id
_entity_poly.type
_entity_poly.pdbx_seq_one_letter_code
_entity_poly.pdbx_strand_id
1 'polypeptide(L)'
;MEITDETWEIIKNNDKNFDNKLWYGVATTKIFCRPSCVSRLPKRENVSIFQAAEQALEEGYRPCKRCRPMDKIVPNEVWVEEIDLLLKIIMMRT
;
A
#
# COMPACT_ATOMS: atom_id res chain seq x y z
N MET A 1 -12.35 5.92 -10.12
CA MET A 1 -13.49 6.37 -9.26
C MET A 1 -13.24 7.81 -8.84
N GLU A 2 -14.27 8.66 -8.75
CA GLU A 2 -14.10 10.05 -8.29
C GLU A 2 -13.88 10.13 -6.77
N ILE A 3 -13.20 11.19 -6.32
CA ILE A 3 -12.90 11.42 -4.90
C ILE A 3 -14.10 12.05 -4.18
N THR A 4 -14.64 11.32 -3.19
CA THR A 4 -15.73 11.78 -2.31
C THR A 4 -15.18 12.44 -1.04
N ASP A 5 -16.02 13.15 -0.28
CA ASP A 5 -15.63 13.69 1.04
C ASP A 5 -15.25 12.57 2.02
N GLU A 6 -15.96 11.44 1.97
CA GLU A 6 -15.68 10.26 2.82
C GLU A 6 -14.32 9.65 2.51
N THR A 7 -14.04 9.37 1.23
CA THR A 7 -12.75 8.80 0.81
C THR A 7 -11.59 9.77 1.08
N TRP A 8 -11.85 11.07 0.99
CA TRP A 8 -10.87 12.08 1.36
C TRP A 8 -10.54 12.09 2.85
N GLU A 9 -11.54 12.01 3.73
CA GLU A 9 -11.32 11.95 5.17
C GLU A 9 -10.58 10.67 5.59
N ILE A 10 -10.85 9.53 4.94
CA ILE A 10 -10.10 8.28 5.14
C ILE A 10 -8.60 8.48 4.88
N ILE A 11 -8.26 9.10 3.74
CA ILE A 11 -6.86 9.36 3.34
C ILE A 11 -6.21 10.38 4.29
N LYS A 12 -6.91 11.47 4.60
CA LYS A 12 -6.43 12.54 5.46
C LYS A 12 -6.13 12.08 6.88
N ASN A 13 -6.91 11.13 7.41
CA ASN A 13 -6.76 10.61 8.76
C ASN A 13 -5.84 9.38 8.85
N ASN A 14 -5.21 8.95 7.75
CA ASN A 14 -4.36 7.76 7.68
C ASN A 14 -5.05 6.47 8.20
N ASP A 15 -6.32 6.27 7.87
CA ASP A 15 -7.12 5.19 8.44
C ASP A 15 -6.69 3.81 7.91
N LYS A 16 -6.04 3.03 8.78
CA LYS A 16 -5.57 1.66 8.50
C LYS A 16 -6.70 0.67 8.23
N ASN A 17 -7.93 0.93 8.67
CA ASN A 17 -9.05 0.00 8.49
C ASN A 17 -9.47 -0.14 7.02
N PHE A 18 -9.03 0.80 6.18
CA PHE A 18 -9.26 0.82 4.74
C PHE A 18 -8.06 0.37 3.92
N ASP A 19 -6.95 0.00 4.56
CA ASP A 19 -5.85 -0.66 3.87
C ASP A 19 -6.35 -1.96 3.23
N ASN A 20 -5.94 -2.20 1.99
CA ASN A 20 -6.37 -3.32 1.15
C ASN A 20 -7.86 -3.35 0.77
N LYS A 21 -8.62 -2.30 1.11
CA LYS A 21 -10.01 -2.08 0.64
C LYS A 21 -10.10 -0.96 -0.39
N LEU A 22 -9.17 -0.01 -0.30
CA LEU A 22 -9.08 1.15 -1.16
C LEU A 22 -7.62 1.53 -1.35
N TRP A 23 -7.30 2.05 -2.52
CA TRP A 23 -6.02 2.66 -2.85
C TRP A 23 -6.25 4.04 -3.43
N TYR A 24 -5.26 4.91 -3.31
CA TYR A 24 -5.31 6.23 -3.92
C TYR A 24 -4.05 6.51 -4.73
N GLY A 25 -4.20 7.12 -5.89
CA GLY A 25 -3.13 7.58 -6.76
C GLY A 25 -2.96 9.09 -6.68
N VAL A 26 -1.72 9.56 -6.79
CA VAL A 26 -1.41 11.00 -6.90
C VAL A 26 -0.99 11.31 -8.34
N ALA A 27 -1.86 11.98 -9.08
CA ALA A 27 -1.74 12.21 -10.52
C ALA A 27 -0.41 12.87 -10.93
N THR A 28 0.10 13.81 -10.11
CA THR A 28 1.35 14.55 -10.39
C THR A 28 2.60 13.69 -10.27
N THR A 29 2.61 12.66 -9.43
CA THR A 29 3.78 11.79 -9.23
C THR A 29 3.60 10.42 -9.87
N LYS A 30 2.38 10.11 -10.31
CA LYS A 30 1.94 8.79 -10.73
C LYS A 30 2.30 7.70 -9.71
N ILE A 31 2.22 8.02 -8.42
CA ILE A 31 2.42 7.07 -7.33
C ILE A 31 1.07 6.73 -6.71
N PHE A 32 0.83 5.45 -6.46
CA PHE A 32 -0.33 5.02 -5.67
C PHE A 32 0.07 4.46 -4.30
N CYS A 33 -0.83 4.63 -3.35
CA CYS A 33 -0.65 4.40 -1.93
C CYS A 33 -1.87 3.68 -1.34
N ARG A 34 -1.70 3.15 -0.13
CA ARG A 34 -2.81 2.77 0.75
C ARG A 34 -3.21 3.93 1.66
N PRO A 35 -4.45 3.97 2.21
CA PRO A 35 -4.93 5.02 3.10
C PRO A 35 -4.00 5.33 4.28
N SER A 36 -3.39 4.32 4.91
CA SER A 36 -2.48 4.51 6.05
C SER A 36 -1.09 5.05 5.71
N CYS A 37 -0.85 5.45 4.47
CA CYS A 37 0.48 5.84 4.01
C CYS A 37 0.99 7.11 4.71
N VAL A 38 2.07 6.96 5.47
CA VAL A 38 2.79 8.05 6.17
C VAL A 38 3.49 9.06 5.25
N SER A 39 3.22 9.02 3.95
CA SER A 39 3.74 10.02 3.02
C SER A 39 3.05 11.37 3.24
N ARG A 40 3.66 12.45 2.76
CA ARG A 40 3.03 13.77 2.81
C ARG A 40 1.67 13.72 2.11
N LEU A 41 0.63 14.22 2.79
CA LEU A 41 -0.73 14.28 2.23
C LEU A 41 -0.71 15.08 0.90
N PRO A 42 -1.17 14.48 -0.21
CA PRO A 42 -1.25 15.18 -1.49
C PRO A 42 -2.35 16.25 -1.47
N LYS A 43 -2.41 17.09 -2.51
CA LYS A 43 -3.59 17.94 -2.71
C LYS A 43 -4.76 17.09 -3.22
N ARG A 44 -5.96 17.31 -2.67
CA ARG A 44 -7.19 16.58 -3.02
C ARG A 44 -7.46 16.52 -4.53
N GLU A 45 -7.24 17.64 -5.23
CA GLU A 45 -7.42 17.77 -6.69
C GLU A 45 -6.55 16.81 -7.53
N ASN A 46 -5.45 16.30 -6.97
CA ASN A 46 -4.53 15.38 -7.66
C ASN A 46 -4.77 13.93 -7.27
N VAL A 47 -5.83 13.62 -6.53
CA VAL A 47 -6.08 12.27 -6.01
C VAL A 47 -7.08 11.52 -6.87
N SER A 48 -6.71 10.31 -7.27
CA SER A 48 -7.59 9.33 -7.91
C SER A 48 -7.81 8.15 -6.97
N ILE A 49 -8.99 7.53 -7.00
CA ILE A 49 -9.34 6.41 -6.12
C ILE A 49 -9.47 5.12 -6.92
N PHE A 50 -8.91 4.04 -6.37
CA PHE A 50 -8.90 2.68 -6.92
C PHE A 50 -9.44 1.67 -5.90
N GLN A 51 -10.16 0.66 -6.40
CA GLN A 51 -10.68 -0.45 -5.57
C GLN A 51 -9.73 -1.64 -5.49
N ALA A 52 -8.72 -1.68 -6.37
CA ALA A 52 -7.68 -2.70 -6.38
C ALA A 52 -6.34 -2.05 -6.75
N ALA A 53 -5.23 -2.61 -6.24
CA ALA A 53 -3.89 -2.11 -6.55
C ALA A 53 -3.57 -2.23 -8.06
N GLU A 54 -4.09 -3.28 -8.68
CA GLU A 54 -3.91 -3.62 -10.09
C GLU A 54 -4.51 -2.54 -11.01
N GLN A 55 -5.66 -1.97 -10.64
CA GLN A 55 -6.27 -0.87 -11.39
C GLN A 55 -5.34 0.34 -11.47
N ALA A 56 -4.63 0.65 -10.38
CA ALA A 56 -3.67 1.74 -10.37
C ALA A 56 -2.48 1.44 -11.30
N LEU A 57 -2.02 0.20 -11.35
CA LEU A 57 -0.94 -0.22 -12.26
C LEU A 57 -1.36 -0.11 -13.72
N GLU A 58 -2.56 -0.57 -14.06
CA GLU A 58 -3.13 -0.47 -15.41
C GLU A 58 -3.27 0.99 -15.87
N GLU A 59 -3.57 1.91 -14.95
CA GLU A 59 -3.58 3.35 -15.21
C GLU A 59 -2.18 4.02 -15.21
N GLY A 60 -1.12 3.22 -15.11
CA GLY A 60 0.27 3.67 -15.20
C GLY A 60 0.82 4.30 -13.93
N TYR A 61 0.18 4.07 -12.78
CA TYR A 61 0.75 4.43 -11.48
C TYR A 61 1.77 3.38 -11.04
N ARG A 62 2.80 3.82 -10.32
CA ARG A 62 3.80 2.98 -9.68
C ARG A 62 3.54 2.86 -8.16
N PRO A 63 3.83 1.71 -7.53
CA PRO A 63 3.59 1.52 -6.11
C PRO A 63 4.49 2.42 -5.27
N CYS A 64 3.92 3.01 -4.21
CA CYS A 64 4.68 3.81 -3.26
C CYS A 64 5.71 2.97 -2.52
N LYS A 65 6.96 3.43 -2.47
CA LYS A 65 8.06 2.73 -1.78
C LYS A 65 8.00 2.80 -0.26
N ARG A 66 7.22 3.76 0.30
CA ARG A 66 7.09 3.94 1.75
C ARG A 66 6.06 2.99 2.33
N CYS A 67 4.84 3.03 1.82
CA CYS A 67 3.80 2.12 2.29
C CYS A 67 3.91 0.75 1.62
N ARG A 68 4.52 0.62 0.43
CA ARG A 68 4.59 -0.65 -0.31
C ARG A 68 3.21 -1.31 -0.42
N PRO A 69 2.27 -0.68 -1.14
CA PRO A 69 0.86 -1.05 -1.13
C PRO A 69 0.56 -2.43 -1.77
N MET A 70 1.59 -3.09 -2.34
CA MET A 70 1.52 -4.43 -2.90
C MET A 70 2.15 -5.49 -2.00
N ASP A 71 2.90 -5.10 -0.96
CA ASP A 71 3.55 -6.05 -0.07
C ASP A 71 2.51 -6.63 0.90
N LYS A 72 2.65 -7.91 1.22
CA LYS A 72 1.89 -8.53 2.30
C LYS A 72 2.35 -7.92 3.63
N ILE A 73 1.41 -7.33 4.37
CA ILE A 73 1.65 -6.95 5.76
C ILE A 73 1.40 -8.21 6.60
N VAL A 74 2.46 -8.81 7.11
CA VAL A 74 2.38 -9.89 8.08
C VAL A 74 3.03 -9.45 9.41
N PRO A 75 2.56 -9.97 10.55
CA PRO A 75 3.20 -9.74 11.85
C PRO A 75 4.67 -10.18 11.84
N ASN A 76 5.48 -9.64 12.75
CA ASN A 76 6.90 -9.96 12.83
C ASN A 76 7.15 -11.44 13.10
N GLU A 77 6.24 -12.09 13.83
CA GLU A 77 6.30 -13.50 14.19
C GLU A 77 6.31 -14.39 12.93
N VAL A 78 5.49 -14.05 11.93
CA VAL A 78 5.44 -14.77 10.64
C VAL A 78 6.79 -14.66 9.92
N TRP A 79 7.40 -13.48 9.91
CA TRP A 79 8.72 -13.29 9.31
C TRP A 79 9.80 -14.10 10.03
N VAL A 80 9.77 -14.16 11.36
CA VAL A 80 10.72 -14.94 12.16
C VAL A 80 10.62 -16.42 11.83
N GLU A 81 9.39 -16.97 11.76
CA GLU A 81 9.15 -18.37 11.41
C GLU A 81 9.67 -18.71 10.00
N GLU A 82 9.43 -17.85 9.01
CA GLU A 82 9.94 -18.05 7.64
C GLU A 82 11.47 -18.02 7.58
N ILE A 83 12.11 -17.09 8.29
CA ILE A 83 13.58 -16.98 8.36
C ILE A 83 14.17 -18.22 9.03
N ASP A 84 13.60 -18.67 10.15
CA ASP A 84 14.06 -19.88 10.86
C ASP A 84 13.98 -21.13 9.98
N LEU A 85 12.90 -21.26 9.19
CA LEU A 85 12.75 -22.35 8.23
C LEU A 85 13.85 -22.31 7.16
N LEU A 86 14.10 -21.13 6.59
CA LEU A 86 15.15 -20.95 5.57
C LEU A 86 16.53 -21.27 6.13
N LEU A 87 16.85 -20.82 7.35
CA LEU A 87 18.12 -21.11 8.01
C LEU A 87 18.30 -22.61 8.23
N LYS A 88 17.27 -23.32 8.70
CA LYS A 88 17.31 -24.80 8.83
C LYS A 88 17.60 -25.49 7.50
N ILE A 89 16.95 -25.05 6.42
CA ILE A 89 17.17 -25.61 5.07
C ILE A 89 18.62 -25.39 4.62
N ILE A 90 19.17 -24.20 4.84
CA ILE A 90 20.56 -23.88 4.46
C ILE A 90 21.53 -24.75 5.27
N MET A 91 21.33 -24.86 6.59
CA MET A 91 22.16 -25.67 7.49
C MET A 91 22.11 -27.17 7.16
N MET A 92 20.98 -27.69 6.67
CA MET A 92 20.86 -29.09 6.25
C MET A 92 21.50 -29.40 4.89
N ARG A 93 21.81 -28.37 4.10
CA ARG A 93 22.43 -28.49 2.76
C ARG A 93 23.94 -28.25 2.77
N THR A 94 24.50 -27.87 3.91
CA THR A 94 25.95 -27.72 4.15
C THR A 94 26.46 -28.91 4.93
#